data_AF-A0A7S1A8Y9-F1
#
_entry.id   AF-A0A7S1A8Y9-F1
#
_cell.length_a   1.000
_cell.length_b   1.000
_cell.length_c   1.000
_cell.angle_alpha   90.00
_cell.angle_beta   90.00
_cell.angle_gamma   90.00
#
_symmetry.space_group_name_H-M   'P 1'
#
loop_
_entity.id
_entity.type
_entity.pdbx_description
1 polymer ?
#
loop_
_entity_poly.entity_id
_entity_poly.type
_entity_poly.pdbx_seq_one_letter_code
_entity_poly.pdbx_strand_id
1 'polypeptide(L)'
;VGSNNTCRDNFKRQHLANAQRILFMSILDVSFVICDADARGCAIRFASKGFVDLFGHPLNTCIGKTYGPFVGCLSIVGSGKTGLQSLAKTNGLSVNVVEKGFKYLMCQVKEQYARIRNNSDLTGCALQLNQKQDGTVFVCEMRLEKKMHPLTGWPFYLVVQRDISEFVSIPQLIQAAACGEYDALVQRFDIASNQLLAPFRSTEGANALHETARAMWQSS
;
A
#
# COMPACT_ATOMS: atom_id res chain seq x y z
N VAL A 1 -12.13 0.28 32.77
CA VAL A 1 -12.76 -0.41 31.61
C VAL A 1 -13.76 0.55 30.99
N GLY A 2 -13.41 1.22 29.88
CA GLY A 2 -14.28 2.28 29.34
C GLY A 2 -13.79 3.09 28.12
N SER A 3 -12.74 2.69 27.39
CA SER A 3 -12.22 3.51 26.27
C SER A 3 -12.21 2.85 24.87
N ASN A 4 -12.66 1.60 24.73
CA ASN A 4 -12.57 0.88 23.45
C ASN A 4 -13.74 1.14 22.47
N ASN A 5 -14.92 1.52 22.96
CA ASN A 5 -16.09 1.70 22.09
C ASN A 5 -16.06 3.04 21.34
N THR A 6 -15.65 4.12 22.01
CA THR A 6 -15.56 5.47 21.43
C THR A 6 -14.53 5.57 20.30
N CYS A 7 -13.39 4.88 20.42
CA CYS A 7 -12.37 4.85 19.35
C CYS A 7 -12.86 4.06 18.13
N ARG A 8 -13.54 2.92 18.35
CA ARG A 8 -14.09 2.08 17.27
C ARG A 8 -15.25 2.76 16.54
N ASP A 9 -16.08 3.52 17.25
CA ASP A 9 -17.22 4.24 16.68
C ASP A 9 -16.80 5.51 15.93
N ASN A 10 -15.80 6.25 16.44
CA ASN A 10 -15.22 7.39 15.71
C ASN A 10 -14.50 6.92 14.43
N PHE A 11 -13.76 5.82 14.52
CA PHE A 11 -13.11 5.19 13.36
C PHE A 11 -14.13 4.78 12.29
N LYS A 12 -15.23 4.12 12.69
CA LYS A 12 -16.30 3.75 11.75
C LYS A 12 -16.99 4.97 11.12
N ARG A 13 -17.31 6.02 11.90
CA ARG A 13 -17.99 7.22 11.36
C ARG A 13 -17.12 8.00 10.37
N GLN A 14 -15.83 8.18 10.67
CA GLN A 14 -14.90 8.86 9.76
C GLN A 14 -14.60 8.02 8.51
N HIS A 15 -14.40 6.70 8.67
CA HIS A 15 -14.19 5.82 7.52
C HIS A 15 -15.41 5.71 6.61
N LEU A 16 -16.63 5.61 7.15
CA LEU A 16 -17.86 5.55 6.35
C LEU A 16 -18.12 6.85 5.57
N ALA A 17 -17.85 8.01 6.17
CA ALA A 17 -17.97 9.30 5.47
C ALA A 17 -16.95 9.42 4.32
N ASN A 18 -15.72 8.95 4.52
CA ASN A 18 -14.71 8.89 3.46
C ASN A 18 -15.04 7.83 2.38
N ALA A 19 -15.72 6.74 2.75
CA ALA A 19 -16.19 5.72 1.81
C ALA A 19 -17.21 6.24 0.80
N GLN A 20 -18.14 7.11 1.25
CA GLN A 20 -19.13 7.71 0.37
C GLN A 20 -18.52 8.69 -0.63
N ARG A 21 -17.42 9.36 -0.26
CA ARG A 21 -16.63 10.19 -1.20
C ARG A 21 -15.93 9.37 -2.29
N ILE A 22 -15.46 8.18 -1.96
CA ILE A 22 -14.73 7.29 -2.89
C ILE A 22 -15.63 6.80 -4.05
N LEU A 23 -16.95 6.72 -3.86
CA LEU A 23 -17.90 6.29 -4.89
C LEU A 23 -18.04 7.27 -6.07
N PHE A 24 -17.62 8.52 -5.92
CA PHE A 24 -17.70 9.55 -6.99
C PHE A 24 -16.34 9.92 -7.58
N MET A 25 -15.25 9.31 -7.12
CA MET A 25 -13.91 9.60 -7.62
C MET A 25 -13.64 8.78 -8.89
N SER A 26 -12.97 9.40 -9.87
CA SER A 26 -12.36 8.62 -10.94
C SER A 26 -11.40 7.61 -10.32
N ILE A 27 -11.32 6.38 -10.86
CA ILE A 27 -10.34 5.41 -10.36
C ILE A 27 -8.91 5.97 -10.41
N LEU A 28 -8.64 6.91 -11.33
CA LEU A 28 -7.34 7.58 -11.48
C LEU A 28 -6.98 8.48 -10.30
N ASP A 29 -7.96 8.98 -9.55
CA ASP A 29 -7.74 9.79 -8.35
C ASP A 29 -7.42 8.93 -7.12
N VAL A 30 -7.69 7.62 -7.18
CA VAL A 30 -7.23 6.67 -6.16
C VAL A 30 -5.73 6.41 -6.37
N SER A 31 -4.94 6.35 -5.29
CA SER A 31 -3.53 5.95 -5.40
C SER A 31 -3.43 4.47 -5.74
N PHE A 32 -3.00 4.15 -6.95
CA PHE A 32 -2.70 2.78 -7.34
C PHE A 32 -1.59 2.70 -8.38
N VAL A 33 -0.97 1.52 -8.46
CA VAL A 33 -0.08 1.12 -9.56
C VAL A 33 -0.53 -0.21 -10.16
N ILE A 34 -0.24 -0.38 -11.44
CA ILE A 34 -0.30 -1.68 -12.12
C ILE A 34 1.14 -2.15 -12.29
N CYS A 35 1.44 -3.35 -11.80
CA CYS A 35 2.73 -3.99 -12.00
C CYS A 35 2.56 -5.24 -12.88
N ASP A 36 3.57 -5.51 -13.71
CA ASP A 36 3.64 -6.76 -14.45
C ASP A 36 3.89 -7.92 -13.48
N ALA A 37 2.98 -8.90 -13.45
CA ALA A 37 3.07 -10.02 -12.51
C ALA A 37 4.11 -11.07 -12.91
N ASP A 38 4.50 -11.12 -14.18
CA ASP A 38 5.48 -12.06 -14.72
C ASP A 38 6.89 -11.44 -14.77
N ALA A 39 6.99 -10.11 -14.78
CA ALA A 39 8.27 -9.42 -14.73
C ALA A 39 8.98 -9.64 -13.38
N ARG A 40 10.30 -9.89 -13.43
CA ARG A 40 11.14 -9.98 -12.23
C ARG A 40 11.03 -8.67 -11.44
N GLY A 41 10.66 -8.81 -10.17
CA GLY A 41 10.54 -7.67 -9.25
C GLY A 41 9.27 -6.85 -9.42
N CYS A 42 8.27 -7.30 -10.18
CA CYS A 42 6.97 -6.63 -10.31
C CYS A 42 7.11 -5.14 -10.68
N ALA A 43 7.78 -4.87 -11.80
CA ALA A 43 8.03 -3.50 -12.26
C ALA A 43 6.72 -2.74 -12.51
N ILE A 44 6.68 -1.47 -12.09
CA ILE A 44 5.53 -0.59 -12.30
C ILE A 44 5.37 -0.35 -13.81
N ARG A 45 4.20 -0.69 -14.34
CA ARG A 45 3.79 -0.41 -15.73
C ARG A 45 2.88 0.80 -15.82
N PHE A 46 2.16 1.11 -14.74
CA PHE A 46 1.31 2.29 -14.64
C PHE A 46 1.30 2.82 -13.22
N ALA A 47 1.24 4.14 -13.07
CA ALA A 47 0.95 4.82 -11.82
C ALA A 47 -0.18 5.81 -12.03
N SER A 48 -1.17 5.79 -11.14
CA SER A 48 -2.32 6.69 -11.21
C SER A 48 -1.95 8.12 -10.84
N LYS A 49 -2.86 9.06 -11.12
CA LYS A 49 -2.74 10.44 -10.63
C LYS A 49 -2.69 10.46 -9.09
N GLY A 50 -3.56 9.69 -8.44
CA GLY A 50 -3.56 9.57 -6.98
C GLY A 50 -2.22 9.06 -6.41
N PHE A 51 -1.50 8.19 -7.14
CA PHE A 51 -0.18 7.73 -6.74
C PHE A 51 0.85 8.85 -6.83
N VAL A 52 0.85 9.60 -7.94
CA VAL A 52 1.71 10.78 -8.13
C VAL A 52 1.44 11.81 -7.03
N ASP A 53 0.18 12.08 -6.71
CA ASP A 53 -0.20 13.03 -5.67
C ASP A 53 0.22 12.55 -4.26
N LEU A 54 0.06 11.25 -3.97
CA LEU A 54 0.39 10.69 -2.66
C LEU A 54 1.91 10.65 -2.42
N PHE A 55 2.68 10.22 -3.42
CA PHE A 55 4.11 9.99 -3.29
C PHE A 55 4.98 11.15 -3.79
N GLY A 56 4.42 12.08 -4.55
CA GLY A 56 5.12 13.24 -5.12
C GLY A 56 5.93 12.94 -6.39
N HIS A 57 6.17 11.67 -6.73
CA HIS A 57 7.00 11.30 -7.87
C HIS A 57 6.32 11.61 -9.22
N PRO A 58 6.98 12.32 -10.15
CA PRO A 58 6.46 12.50 -11.50
C PRO A 58 6.26 11.16 -12.22
N LEU A 59 5.17 11.03 -12.98
CA LEU A 59 4.76 9.78 -13.63
C LEU A 59 5.88 9.10 -14.44
N ASN A 60 6.65 9.90 -15.20
CA ASN A 60 7.75 9.40 -16.03
C ASN A 60 8.92 8.79 -15.23
N THR A 61 9.01 9.05 -13.93
CA THR A 61 10.03 8.47 -13.04
C THR A 61 9.60 7.15 -12.42
N CYS A 62 8.29 6.85 -12.43
CA CYS A 62 7.71 5.67 -11.78
C CYS A 62 7.81 4.42 -12.64
N ILE A 63 7.66 4.55 -13.96
CA ILE A 63 7.58 3.42 -14.89
C ILE A 63 8.91 2.64 -14.92
N GLY A 64 8.82 1.31 -14.85
CA GLY A 64 9.97 0.41 -14.82
C GLY A 64 10.63 0.24 -13.46
N LYS A 65 10.26 1.06 -12.45
CA LYS A 65 10.79 0.91 -11.09
C LYS A 65 10.14 -0.27 -10.36
N THR A 66 10.89 -0.94 -9.50
CA THR A 66 10.32 -1.89 -8.53
C THR A 66 9.73 -1.11 -7.36
N TYR A 67 8.46 -1.34 -7.05
CA TYR A 67 7.72 -0.60 -6.01
C TYR A 67 8.44 -0.55 -4.65
N GLY A 68 8.94 -1.69 -4.16
CA GLY A 68 9.55 -1.80 -2.83
C GLY A 68 10.77 -0.88 -2.64
N PRO A 69 11.82 -0.98 -3.46
CA PRO A 69 12.96 -0.06 -3.45
C PRO A 69 12.62 1.39 -3.81
N PHE A 70 11.56 1.61 -4.60
CA PHE A 70 11.21 2.95 -5.05
C PHE A 70 10.52 3.77 -3.96
N VAL A 71 9.49 3.23 -3.32
CA VAL A 71 8.66 3.97 -2.35
C VAL A 71 8.39 3.23 -1.04
N GLY A 72 8.68 1.93 -0.94
CA GLY A 72 8.41 1.11 0.25
C GLY A 72 9.55 1.17 1.28
N CYS A 73 9.52 0.26 2.26
CA CYS A 73 10.55 0.16 3.31
C CYS A 73 12.00 0.23 2.77
N LEU A 74 12.28 -0.38 1.62
CA LEU A 74 13.63 -0.38 1.05
C LEU A 74 14.12 1.00 0.62
N SER A 75 13.23 1.93 0.28
CA SER A 75 13.60 3.33 -0.02
C SER A 75 14.18 4.04 1.21
N ILE A 76 13.62 3.77 2.39
CA ILE A 76 14.06 4.34 3.68
C ILE A 76 15.44 3.81 4.10
N VAL A 77 15.72 2.55 3.78
CA VAL A 77 17.00 1.87 4.12
C VAL A 77 18.06 2.08 3.05
N GLY A 78 17.69 2.48 1.83
CA GLY A 78 18.61 2.73 0.71
C GLY A 78 19.74 3.72 1.02
N SER A 79 19.57 4.54 2.06
CA SER A 79 20.56 5.47 2.60
C SER A 79 21.61 4.83 3.54
N GLY A 80 21.50 3.53 3.82
CA GLY A 80 22.33 2.80 4.79
C GLY A 80 21.77 2.81 6.22
N LYS A 81 22.61 2.44 7.22
CA LYS A 81 22.23 2.40 8.65
C LYS A 81 21.70 3.74 9.20
N THR A 82 22.02 4.84 8.53
CA THR A 82 21.62 6.20 8.90
C THR A 82 20.10 6.42 8.81
N GLY A 83 19.41 5.78 7.86
CA GLY A 83 17.96 5.91 7.71
C GLY A 83 17.18 5.39 8.91
N LEU A 84 17.53 4.20 9.40
CA LEU A 84 16.91 3.60 10.59
C LEU A 84 17.26 4.36 11.87
N GLN A 85 18.49 4.86 11.99
CA GLN A 85 18.90 5.70 13.12
C GLN A 85 18.14 7.02 13.16
N SER A 86 17.97 7.68 11.99
CA SER A 86 17.17 8.90 11.88
C SER A 86 15.72 8.64 12.26
N LEU A 87 15.14 7.54 11.74
CA LEU A 87 13.77 7.16 12.06
C LEU A 87 13.59 6.89 13.56
N ALA A 88 14.54 6.20 14.20
CA ALA A 88 14.55 5.95 15.64
C ALA A 88 14.59 7.26 16.43
N LYS A 89 15.51 8.16 16.08
CA LYS A 89 15.67 9.46 16.73
C LYS A 89 14.41 10.33 16.61
N THR A 90 13.88 10.49 15.40
CA THR A 90 12.68 11.31 15.13
C THR A 90 11.45 10.81 15.86
N ASN A 91 11.35 9.49 16.09
CA ASN A 91 10.16 8.85 16.67
C ASN A 91 10.35 8.43 18.14
N GLY A 92 11.46 8.80 18.79
CA GLY A 92 11.73 8.46 20.18
C GLY A 92 11.81 6.95 20.45
N LEU A 93 12.25 6.16 19.46
CA LEU A 93 12.40 4.70 19.56
C LEU A 93 13.87 4.30 19.70
N SER A 94 14.12 3.10 20.21
CA SER A 94 15.45 2.50 20.13
C SER A 94 15.71 1.97 18.72
N VAL A 95 16.97 2.02 18.28
CA VAL A 95 17.39 1.50 16.98
C VAL A 95 17.03 0.02 16.82
N ASN A 96 17.21 -0.78 17.88
CA ASN A 96 16.87 -2.20 17.88
C ASN A 96 15.37 -2.46 17.64
N VAL A 97 14.49 -1.66 18.26
CA VAL A 97 13.04 -1.75 18.02
C VAL A 97 12.70 -1.41 16.58
N VAL A 98 13.32 -0.34 16.04
CA VAL A 98 13.16 0.04 14.63
C VAL A 98 13.62 -1.06 13.69
N GLU A 99 14.84 -1.58 13.85
CA GLU A 99 15.39 -2.65 13.00
C GLU A 99 14.51 -3.91 13.01
N LYS A 100 14.07 -4.35 14.20
CA LYS A 100 13.19 -5.51 14.35
C LYS A 100 11.84 -5.29 13.66
N GLY A 101 11.20 -4.15 13.93
CA GLY A 101 9.91 -3.79 13.30
C GLY A 101 10.04 -3.71 11.78
N PHE A 102 11.08 -3.05 11.28
CA PHE A 102 11.33 -2.90 9.83
C PHE A 102 11.49 -4.24 9.12
N LYS A 103 12.33 -5.13 9.68
CA LYS A 103 12.55 -6.47 9.14
C LYS A 103 11.23 -7.24 9.05
N TYR A 104 10.41 -7.14 10.10
CA TYR A 104 9.09 -7.78 10.13
C TYR A 104 8.15 -7.21 9.06
N LEU A 105 8.02 -5.88 8.94
CA LEU A 105 7.19 -5.25 7.91
C LEU A 105 7.59 -5.67 6.49
N MET A 106 8.89 -5.76 6.22
CA MET A 106 9.39 -6.25 4.92
C MET A 106 9.02 -7.71 4.65
N CYS A 107 9.06 -8.57 5.67
CA CYS A 107 8.59 -9.96 5.54
C CYS A 107 7.09 -10.02 5.26
N GLN A 108 6.29 -9.22 5.95
CA GLN A 108 4.84 -9.18 5.77
C GLN A 108 4.43 -8.81 4.35
N VAL A 109 5.05 -7.80 3.75
CA VAL A 109 4.79 -7.45 2.35
C VAL A 109 5.13 -8.63 1.41
N LYS A 110 6.28 -9.28 1.60
CA LYS A 110 6.66 -10.45 0.80
C LYS A 110 5.67 -11.62 0.95
N GLU A 111 5.19 -11.86 2.17
CA GLU A 111 4.20 -12.89 2.46
C GLU A 111 2.87 -12.60 1.75
N GLN A 112 2.40 -11.34 1.71
CA GLN A 112 1.21 -10.99 0.95
C GLN A 112 1.37 -11.25 -0.55
N TYR A 113 2.51 -10.86 -1.15
CA TYR A 113 2.79 -11.17 -2.55
C TYR A 113 2.83 -12.69 -2.82
N ALA A 114 3.49 -13.45 -1.95
CA ALA A 114 3.57 -14.91 -2.08
C ALA A 114 2.19 -15.56 -1.99
N ARG A 115 1.36 -15.12 -1.03
CA ARG A 115 -0.01 -15.61 -0.83
C ARG A 115 -0.87 -15.42 -2.07
N ILE A 116 -0.86 -14.22 -2.64
CA ILE A 116 -1.68 -13.85 -3.80
C ILE A 116 -1.14 -14.44 -5.10
N ARG A 117 0.18 -14.61 -5.21
CA ARG A 117 0.79 -15.32 -6.33
C ARG A 117 0.28 -16.75 -6.44
N ASN A 118 0.13 -17.42 -5.31
CA ASN A 118 -0.30 -18.82 -5.20
C ASN A 118 -1.84 -18.98 -5.20
N ASN A 119 -2.58 -17.92 -4.91
CA ASN A 119 -4.04 -17.91 -4.94
C ASN A 119 -4.55 -16.52 -5.37
N SER A 120 -5.00 -16.40 -6.62
CA SER A 120 -5.47 -15.14 -7.21
C SER A 120 -6.79 -14.64 -6.64
N ASP A 121 -7.54 -15.49 -5.94
CA ASP A 121 -8.85 -15.12 -5.36
C ASP A 121 -8.69 -14.40 -4.02
N LEU A 122 -7.46 -14.36 -3.48
CA LEU A 122 -7.14 -13.65 -2.26
C LEU A 122 -6.78 -12.19 -2.53
N THR A 123 -7.34 -11.31 -1.70
CA THR A 123 -6.84 -9.94 -1.55
C THR A 123 -5.78 -9.90 -0.46
N GLY A 124 -4.64 -9.27 -0.75
CA GLY A 124 -3.61 -8.96 0.24
C GLY A 124 -3.89 -7.66 0.98
N CYS A 125 -3.49 -7.62 2.24
CA CYS A 125 -3.51 -6.41 3.05
C CYS A 125 -2.20 -6.30 3.82
N ALA A 126 -1.55 -5.14 3.79
CA ALA A 126 -0.40 -4.84 4.63
C ALA A 126 -0.43 -3.39 5.07
N LEU A 127 0.05 -3.15 6.29
CA LEU A 127 0.47 -1.83 6.74
C LEU A 127 1.98 -1.77 6.64
N GLN A 128 2.51 -0.71 6.03
CA GLN A 128 3.95 -0.56 5.82
C GLN A 128 4.36 0.90 5.95
N LEU A 129 5.67 1.10 6.03
CA LEU A 129 6.26 2.43 5.94
C LEU A 129 6.66 2.70 4.50
N ASN A 130 6.24 3.86 4.02
CA ASN A 130 6.54 4.35 2.70
C ASN A 130 7.23 5.71 2.82
N GLN A 131 7.99 6.07 1.78
CA GLN A 131 8.66 7.36 1.67
C GLN A 131 8.17 8.10 0.42
N LYS A 132 7.88 9.39 0.57
CA LYS A 132 7.59 10.31 -0.54
C LYS A 132 8.88 10.81 -1.18
N GLN A 133 8.78 11.43 -2.36
CA GLN A 133 9.93 12.00 -3.06
C GLN A 133 10.71 13.03 -2.21
N ASP A 134 10.03 13.78 -1.36
CA ASP A 134 10.64 14.78 -0.47
C ASP A 134 11.32 14.17 0.78
N GLY A 135 11.32 12.85 0.92
CA GLY A 135 11.89 12.12 2.05
C GLY A 135 10.93 11.90 3.21
N THR A 136 9.70 12.45 3.16
CA THR A 136 8.67 12.26 4.19
C THR A 136 8.30 10.79 4.31
N VAL A 137 8.43 10.23 5.52
CA VAL A 137 7.99 8.87 5.84
C VAL A 137 6.57 8.90 6.40
N PHE A 138 5.73 7.98 5.96
CA PHE A 138 4.33 7.89 6.38
C PHE A 138 3.87 6.44 6.52
N VAL A 139 2.76 6.22 7.23
CA VAL A 139 2.14 4.89 7.34
C VAL A 139 1.16 4.67 6.21
N CYS A 140 1.42 3.65 5.40
CA CYS A 140 0.64 3.32 4.22
C CYS A 140 -0.14 2.03 4.44
N GLU A 141 -1.46 2.06 4.23
CA GLU A 141 -2.22 0.85 3.95
C GLU A 141 -2.01 0.47 2.48
N MET A 142 -1.74 -0.81 2.24
CA MET A 142 -1.60 -1.38 0.91
C MET A 142 -2.58 -2.53 0.71
N ARG A 143 -3.35 -2.48 -0.38
CA ARG A 143 -4.16 -3.58 -0.90
C ARG A 143 -3.56 -4.12 -2.17
N LEU A 144 -3.51 -5.44 -2.28
CA LEU A 144 -2.91 -6.13 -3.41
C LEU A 144 -3.91 -7.13 -3.97
N GLU A 145 -4.12 -7.11 -5.29
CA GLU A 145 -4.86 -8.14 -6.01
C GLU A 145 -4.04 -8.57 -7.23
N LYS A 146 -4.04 -9.87 -7.54
CA LYS A 146 -3.57 -10.38 -8.83
C LYS A 146 -4.79 -10.50 -9.74
N LYS A 147 -4.73 -9.86 -10.90
CA LYS A 147 -5.80 -9.90 -11.90
C LYS A 147 -5.28 -10.50 -13.20
N MET A 148 -6.21 -10.99 -14.00
CA MET A 148 -5.98 -11.46 -15.35
C MET A 148 -6.71 -10.53 -16.31
N HIS A 149 -6.02 -10.02 -17.33
CA HIS A 149 -6.71 -9.23 -18.35
C HIS A 149 -7.56 -10.16 -19.26
N PRO A 150 -8.87 -9.89 -19.45
CA PRO A 150 -9.80 -10.85 -20.04
C PRO A 150 -9.54 -11.17 -21.52
N LEU A 151 -8.94 -10.24 -22.26
CA LEU A 151 -8.69 -10.43 -23.71
C LEU A 151 -7.26 -10.89 -24.03
N THR A 152 -6.29 -10.52 -23.21
CA THR A 152 -4.86 -10.78 -23.50
C THR A 152 -4.30 -11.91 -22.67
N GLY A 153 -4.98 -12.33 -21.59
CA GLY A 153 -4.45 -13.29 -20.64
C GLY A 153 -3.20 -12.81 -19.91
N TRP A 154 -2.93 -11.49 -19.90
CA TRP A 154 -1.79 -10.93 -19.19
C TRP A 154 -2.09 -10.83 -17.70
N PRO A 155 -1.30 -11.48 -16.82
CA PRO A 155 -1.45 -11.34 -15.38
C PRO A 155 -0.78 -10.03 -14.91
N PHE A 156 -1.47 -9.31 -14.05
CA PHE A 156 -0.95 -8.08 -13.46
C PHE A 156 -1.30 -7.97 -11.98
N TYR A 157 -0.47 -7.26 -11.23
CA TYR A 157 -0.76 -6.88 -9.86
C TYR A 157 -1.39 -5.49 -9.84
N LEU A 158 -2.56 -5.36 -9.22
CA LEU A 158 -3.12 -4.09 -8.80
C LEU A 158 -2.68 -3.84 -7.35
N VAL A 159 -1.94 -2.74 -7.14
CA VAL A 159 -1.52 -2.32 -5.79
C VAL A 159 -2.18 -0.98 -5.49
N VAL A 160 -3.07 -0.93 -4.52
CA VAL A 160 -3.79 0.28 -4.10
C VAL A 160 -3.26 0.75 -2.75
N GLN A 161 -3.02 2.04 -2.61
CA GLN A 161 -2.41 2.64 -1.43
C GLN A 161 -3.29 3.72 -0.81
N ARG A 162 -3.13 3.91 0.49
CA ARG A 162 -3.70 5.05 1.21
C ARG A 162 -2.78 5.45 2.36
N ASP A 163 -2.56 6.75 2.53
CA ASP A 163 -1.96 7.29 3.75
C ASP A 163 -2.95 7.14 4.91
N ILE A 164 -2.53 6.46 5.97
CA ILE A 164 -3.33 6.27 7.17
C ILE A 164 -2.62 6.84 8.41
N SER A 165 -1.68 7.76 8.21
CA SER A 165 -0.88 8.36 9.29
C SER A 165 -1.74 9.14 10.30
N GLU A 166 -2.96 9.54 9.91
CA GLU A 166 -3.95 10.11 10.84
C GLU A 166 -4.50 9.08 11.85
N PHE A 167 -4.42 7.78 11.55
CA PHE A 167 -4.95 6.69 12.37
C PHE A 167 -3.87 5.83 13.04
N VAL A 168 -2.73 5.66 12.37
CA VAL A 168 -1.60 4.86 12.86
C VAL A 168 -0.34 5.70 12.76
N SER A 169 0.28 5.96 13.90
CA SER A 169 1.57 6.64 13.92
C SER A 169 2.71 5.68 13.55
N ILE A 170 3.82 6.22 13.05
CA ILE A 170 5.04 5.45 12.76
C ILE A 170 5.51 4.66 14.01
N PRO A 171 5.61 5.25 15.22
CA PRO A 171 6.00 4.50 16.41
C PRO A 171 5.08 3.31 16.69
N GLN A 172 3.77 3.50 16.56
CA GLN A 172 2.77 2.46 16.82
C GLN A 172 2.93 1.28 15.85
N LEU A 173 3.11 1.55 14.55
CA LEU A 173 3.30 0.48 13.56
C LEU A 173 4.60 -0.30 13.83
N ILE A 174 5.71 0.41 14.06
CA ILE A 174 7.01 -0.22 14.31
C ILE A 174 6.97 -1.07 15.59
N GLN A 175 6.39 -0.56 16.67
CA GLN A 175 6.26 -1.30 17.92
C GLN A 175 5.38 -2.52 17.75
N ALA A 176 4.22 -2.41 17.09
CA ALA A 176 3.35 -3.54 16.83
C ALA A 176 4.08 -4.64 16.03
N ALA A 177 4.85 -4.25 15.00
CA ALA A 177 5.68 -5.17 14.24
C ALA A 177 6.81 -5.80 15.08
N ALA A 178 7.46 -5.03 15.96
CA ALA A 178 8.55 -5.52 16.79
C ALA A 178 8.07 -6.43 17.94
N CYS A 179 6.84 -6.23 18.44
CA CYS A 179 6.29 -6.93 19.60
C CYS A 179 5.32 -8.07 19.25
N GLY A 180 5.05 -8.30 17.96
CA GLY A 180 4.14 -9.38 17.53
C GLY A 180 2.65 -9.02 17.61
N GLU A 181 2.32 -7.72 17.63
CA GLU A 181 0.94 -7.22 17.67
C GLU A 181 0.45 -6.72 16.29
N TYR A 182 1.28 -6.89 15.25
CA TYR A 182 0.99 -6.39 13.91
C TYR A 182 -0.31 -6.94 13.31
N ASP A 183 -0.58 -8.25 13.44
CA ASP A 183 -1.78 -8.86 12.86
C ASP A 183 -3.06 -8.28 13.46
N ALA A 184 -3.07 -8.05 14.77
CA ALA A 184 -4.20 -7.40 15.45
C ALA A 184 -4.39 -5.96 14.98
N LEU A 185 -3.30 -5.24 14.70
CA LEU A 185 -3.35 -3.90 14.11
C LEU A 185 -3.93 -3.94 12.70
N VAL A 186 -3.44 -4.84 11.82
CA VAL A 186 -3.94 -5.01 10.44
C VAL A 186 -5.43 -5.35 10.43
N GLN A 187 -5.89 -6.28 11.28
CA GLN A 187 -7.32 -6.69 11.34
C GLN A 187 -8.28 -5.52 11.59
N ARG A 188 -7.85 -4.49 12.34
CA ARG A 188 -8.66 -3.28 12.58
C ARG A 188 -8.92 -2.50 11.29
N PHE A 189 -7.95 -2.48 10.39
CA PHE A 189 -8.06 -1.84 9.08
C PHE A 189 -8.68 -2.77 8.04
N ASP A 190 -8.51 -4.09 8.20
CA ASP A 190 -9.06 -5.06 7.27
C ASP A 190 -10.59 -4.98 7.18
N ILE A 191 -11.25 -4.92 8.34
CA ILE A 191 -12.71 -4.84 8.47
C ILE A 191 -13.28 -3.51 7.92
N ALA A 192 -12.52 -2.42 8.00
CA ALA A 192 -12.99 -1.10 7.56
C ALA A 192 -12.66 -0.76 6.11
N SER A 193 -11.73 -1.48 5.46
CA SER A 193 -11.04 -0.95 4.28
C SER A 193 -11.16 -1.78 3.00
N ASN A 194 -12.13 -2.70 2.93
CA ASN A 194 -12.60 -3.26 1.64
C ASN A 194 -13.13 -2.17 0.67
N GLN A 195 -13.46 -0.99 1.20
CA GLN A 195 -13.92 0.15 0.43
C GLN A 195 -12.83 0.74 -0.47
N LEU A 196 -11.54 0.54 -0.14
CA LEU A 196 -10.45 1.04 -0.98
C LEU A 196 -10.43 0.38 -2.36
N LEU A 197 -10.92 -0.86 -2.45
CA LEU A 197 -11.02 -1.61 -3.71
C LEU A 197 -12.38 -1.45 -4.40
N ALA A 198 -13.37 -0.83 -3.74
CA ALA A 198 -14.72 -0.69 -4.29
C ALA A 198 -14.75 -0.02 -5.68
N PRO A 199 -13.97 1.05 -5.95
CA PRO A 199 -13.93 1.64 -7.28
C PRO A 199 -13.48 0.69 -8.38
N PHE A 200 -12.59 -0.26 -8.07
CA PHE A 200 -12.05 -1.22 -9.06
C PHE A 200 -12.92 -2.47 -9.22
N ARG A 201 -13.96 -2.61 -8.40
CA ARG A 201 -14.90 -3.72 -8.41
C ARG A 201 -16.26 -3.35 -9.02
N SER A 202 -16.52 -2.07 -9.27
CA SER A 202 -17.64 -1.66 -10.13
C SER A 202 -17.38 -2.06 -11.58
N THR A 203 -18.44 -2.20 -12.37
CA THR A 203 -18.34 -2.52 -13.80
C THR A 203 -17.49 -1.48 -14.53
N GLU A 204 -17.75 -0.21 -14.28
CA GLU A 204 -17.05 0.91 -14.92
C GLU A 204 -15.57 0.94 -14.55
N GLY A 205 -15.25 0.77 -13.27
CA GLY A 205 -13.86 0.80 -12.82
C GLY A 205 -13.07 -0.45 -13.20
N ALA A 206 -13.71 -1.62 -13.25
CA ALA A 206 -13.10 -2.83 -13.78
C ALA A 206 -12.77 -2.67 -15.27
N ASN A 207 -13.71 -2.12 -16.05
CA ASN A 207 -13.48 -1.83 -17.48
C ASN A 207 -12.33 -0.84 -17.67
N ALA A 208 -12.35 0.30 -16.96
CA ALA A 208 -11.29 1.30 -17.03
C ALA A 208 -9.92 0.75 -16.59
N LEU A 209 -9.89 -0.11 -15.58
CA LEU A 209 -8.67 -0.80 -15.16
C LEU A 209 -8.14 -1.73 -16.25
N HIS A 210 -9.02 -2.51 -16.90
CA HIS A 210 -8.63 -3.41 -17.97
C HIS A 210 -8.16 -2.67 -19.23
N GLU A 211 -8.83 -1.57 -19.60
CA GLU A 211 -8.38 -0.69 -20.69
C GLU A 211 -6.99 -0.11 -20.40
N THR A 212 -6.76 0.35 -19.16
CA THR A 212 -5.46 0.84 -18.72
C THR A 212 -4.40 -0.26 -18.82
N ALA A 213 -4.69 -1.45 -18.30
CA ALA A 213 -3.79 -2.60 -18.37
C ALA A 213 -3.48 -2.99 -19.82
N ARG A 214 -4.48 -3.00 -20.71
CA ARG A 214 -4.31 -3.30 -22.14
C ARG A 214 -3.38 -2.31 -22.82
N ALA A 215 -3.57 -1.01 -22.57
CA ALA A 215 -2.71 0.04 -23.14
C ALA A 215 -1.25 -0.16 -22.72
N MET A 216 -1.00 -0.54 -21.46
CA MET A 216 0.36 -0.81 -20.98
C MET A 216 0.96 -2.08 -21.57
N TRP A 217 0.16 -3.13 -21.77
CA TRP A 217 0.61 -4.35 -22.43
C TRP A 217 1.00 -4.11 -23.88
N GLN A 218 0.28 -3.25 -24.60
CA GLN A 218 0.57 -2.93 -26.01
C GLN A 218 1.79 -2.02 -26.20
N SER A 219 2.19 -1.26 -25.19
CA SER A 219 3.38 -0.39 -25.23
C SER A 219 4.66 -1.07 -24.73
N SER A 220 4.58 -2.37 -24.44
CA SER A 220 5.64 -3.20 -23.85
C SER A 220 6.64 -3.76 -24.86
#